data_AF-A0A356M642-F1
#
_entry.id   AF-A0A356M642-F1
#
_cell.length_a   1.000
_cell.length_b   1.000
_cell.length_c   1.000
_cell.angle_alpha   90.00
_cell.angle_beta   90.00
_cell.angle_gamma   90.00
#
_symmetry.space_group_name_H-M   'P 1'
#
loop_
_entity.id
_entity.type
_entity.pdbx_description
1 polymer ?
#
loop_
_entity_poly.entity_id
_entity_poly.type
_entity_poly.pdbx_seq_one_letter_code
_entity_poly.pdbx_strand_id
1 'polypeptide(L)'
;MGISFDSYFDFVLDVSCVDYAAMQHNTEPLKALMERTDRVRIKGPGTDLAFSIRGIPAIPCCGECNIPDGECFTAPVKDSVEGVITFNTPSIFWGTTFTGIRFEFAGGRIIKATASQNEDLLNKILDTDAGARSVGEFSLGFNPLVREPFCNTLFDEKISGSFHLTPGACYLEAPNGNESAIHWDLVQIQRPEYGGGEIWFDDLLIRKDGLFTVPELYALNS
;
A
#
# COMPACT_ATOMS: atom_id res chain seq x y z
N MET A 1 -15.94 -9.95 16.67
CA MET A 1 -17.04 -10.90 16.41
C MET A 1 -16.59 -11.82 15.28
N GLY A 2 -16.87 -13.11 15.36
CA GLY A 2 -16.56 -14.04 14.25
C GLY A 2 -17.59 -13.91 13.13
N ILE A 3 -17.20 -14.28 11.91
CA ILE A 3 -18.09 -14.44 10.75
C ILE A 3 -18.49 -15.91 10.60
N SER A 4 -19.66 -16.18 10.01
CA SER A 4 -20.09 -17.55 9.74
C SER A 4 -19.20 -18.19 8.67
N PHE A 5 -19.20 -19.53 8.60
CA PHE A 5 -18.50 -20.25 7.53
C PHE A 5 -19.01 -19.83 6.15
N ASP A 6 -20.33 -19.78 5.95
CA ASP A 6 -20.91 -19.42 4.64
C ASP A 6 -20.51 -17.99 4.24
N SER A 7 -20.58 -17.02 5.16
CA SER A 7 -20.17 -15.65 4.86
C SER A 7 -18.66 -15.52 4.61
N TYR A 8 -17.82 -16.31 5.29
CA TYR A 8 -16.39 -16.38 4.99
C TYR A 8 -16.14 -16.99 3.61
N PHE A 9 -16.82 -18.09 3.31
CA PHE A 9 -16.69 -18.82 2.05
C PHE A 9 -17.11 -17.96 0.87
N ASP A 10 -18.30 -17.36 0.94
CA ASP A 10 -18.82 -16.46 -0.09
C ASP A 10 -17.88 -15.26 -0.26
N PHE A 11 -17.44 -14.63 0.84
CA PHE A 11 -16.48 -13.52 0.78
C PHE A 11 -15.20 -13.90 0.04
N VAL A 12 -14.55 -15.01 0.41
CA VAL A 12 -13.29 -15.46 -0.22
C VAL A 12 -13.49 -15.75 -1.70
N LEU A 13 -14.61 -16.38 -2.09
CA LEU A 13 -14.91 -16.63 -3.49
C LEU A 13 -15.16 -15.34 -4.26
N ASP A 14 -16.00 -14.45 -3.73
CA ASP A 14 -16.40 -13.21 -4.38
C ASP A 14 -15.18 -12.32 -4.67
N VAL A 15 -14.34 -12.07 -3.67
CA VAL A 15 -13.15 -11.22 -3.84
C VAL A 15 -12.11 -11.82 -4.80
N SER A 16 -12.11 -13.15 -4.93
CA SER A 16 -11.20 -13.92 -5.79
C SER A 16 -11.73 -14.14 -7.20
N CYS A 17 -13.02 -13.88 -7.45
CA CYS A 17 -13.70 -14.13 -8.72
C CYS A 17 -14.16 -12.83 -9.40
N VAL A 18 -13.52 -11.72 -9.07
CA VAL A 18 -13.71 -10.45 -9.77
C VAL A 18 -13.31 -10.56 -11.25
N ASP A 19 -13.81 -9.66 -12.09
CA ASP A 19 -13.45 -9.62 -13.51
C ASP A 19 -12.03 -9.07 -13.69
N TYR A 20 -11.04 -9.95 -13.59
CA TYR A 20 -9.63 -9.63 -13.73
C TYR A 20 -9.26 -9.09 -15.12
N ALA A 21 -9.98 -9.48 -16.17
CA ALA A 21 -9.74 -8.96 -17.51
C ALA A 21 -10.18 -7.48 -17.60
N ALA A 22 -11.33 -7.14 -17.01
CA ALA A 22 -11.76 -5.76 -16.86
C ALA A 22 -10.82 -4.98 -15.93
N MET A 23 -10.37 -5.58 -14.83
CA MET A 23 -9.43 -4.97 -13.89
C MET A 23 -8.09 -4.59 -14.56
N GLN A 24 -7.51 -5.51 -15.35
CA GLN A 24 -6.30 -5.24 -16.13
C GLN A 24 -6.52 -4.05 -17.07
N HIS A 25 -7.61 -4.06 -17.85
CA HIS A 25 -7.94 -2.98 -18.76
C HIS A 25 -8.08 -1.62 -18.04
N ASN A 26 -8.77 -1.61 -16.90
CA ASN A 26 -9.05 -0.42 -16.11
C ASN A 26 -7.80 0.12 -15.38
N THR A 27 -6.78 -0.71 -15.17
CA THR A 27 -5.54 -0.32 -14.48
C THR A 27 -4.50 0.29 -15.42
N GLU A 28 -4.62 0.08 -16.74
CA GLU A 28 -3.67 0.65 -17.72
C GLU A 28 -3.50 2.18 -17.63
N PRO A 29 -4.57 3.00 -17.47
CA PRO A 29 -4.40 4.44 -17.29
C PRO A 29 -3.68 4.80 -15.98
N LEU A 30 -3.83 4.00 -14.92
CA LEU A 30 -3.12 4.18 -13.65
C LEU A 30 -1.63 3.87 -13.82
N LYS A 31 -1.29 2.73 -14.45
CA LYS A 31 0.09 2.36 -14.79
C LYS A 31 0.77 3.48 -15.57
N ALA A 32 0.16 3.92 -16.66
CA ALA A 32 0.70 4.97 -17.52
C ALA A 32 0.83 6.33 -16.80
N LEU A 33 0.00 6.57 -15.77
CA LEU A 33 0.09 7.76 -14.94
C LEU A 33 1.26 7.64 -13.94
N MET A 34 1.39 6.51 -13.23
CA MET A 34 2.49 6.26 -12.29
C MET A 34 3.86 6.34 -13.00
N GLU A 35 3.99 5.76 -14.18
CA GLU A 35 5.26 5.73 -14.93
C GLU A 35 5.74 7.11 -15.43
N ARG A 36 4.83 8.09 -15.55
CA ARG A 36 5.18 9.47 -15.91
C ARG A 36 5.31 10.41 -14.72
N THR A 37 4.96 9.96 -13.52
CA THR A 37 4.99 10.78 -12.30
C THR A 37 6.39 10.85 -11.74
N ASP A 38 6.80 12.04 -11.30
CA ASP A 38 8.00 12.18 -10.49
C ASP A 38 7.63 12.07 -9.02
N ARG A 39 6.79 12.98 -8.51
CA ARG A 39 6.60 13.17 -7.06
C ARG A 39 5.25 12.62 -6.61
N VAL A 40 5.26 11.84 -5.52
CA VAL A 40 4.05 11.43 -4.81
C VAL A 40 3.95 12.24 -3.51
N ARG A 41 2.76 12.73 -3.17
CA ARG A 41 2.46 13.27 -1.84
C ARG A 41 1.23 12.60 -1.27
N ILE A 42 1.33 12.13 -0.03
CA ILE A 42 0.25 11.45 0.67
C ILE A 42 -0.09 12.25 1.92
N LYS A 43 -1.37 12.54 2.10
CA LYS A 43 -1.89 13.25 3.27
C LYS A 43 -3.00 12.46 3.94
N GLY A 44 -3.11 12.64 5.25
CA GLY A 44 -4.17 12.07 6.08
C GLY A 44 -3.92 12.30 7.56
N PRO A 45 -4.77 11.75 8.44
CA PRO A 45 -4.56 11.84 9.88
C PRO A 45 -3.19 11.26 10.29
N GLY A 46 -2.30 12.11 10.80
CA GLY A 46 -0.95 11.69 11.20
C GLY A 46 -0.03 11.30 10.03
N THR A 47 -0.39 11.64 8.79
CA THR A 47 0.37 11.33 7.57
C THR A 47 0.56 12.60 6.72
N ASP A 48 1.80 12.95 6.46
CA ASP A 48 2.24 13.92 5.44
C ASP A 48 3.59 13.40 4.93
N LEU A 49 3.53 12.66 3.83
CA LEU A 49 4.65 11.93 3.26
C LEU A 49 4.88 12.37 1.83
N ALA A 50 6.14 12.49 1.42
CA ALA A 50 6.52 12.76 0.04
C ALA A 50 7.68 11.86 -0.39
N PHE A 51 7.67 11.45 -1.65
CA PHE A 51 8.75 10.68 -2.27
C PHE A 51 8.69 10.83 -3.79
N SER A 52 9.72 10.34 -4.48
CA SER A 52 9.72 10.23 -5.94
C SER A 52 9.48 8.78 -6.36
N ILE A 53 8.81 8.55 -7.49
CA ILE A 53 8.71 7.25 -8.17
C ILE A 53 9.32 7.31 -9.58
N ARG A 54 10.03 8.39 -9.90
CA ARG A 54 10.53 8.67 -11.24
C ARG A 54 11.44 7.56 -11.77
N GLY A 55 11.07 7.01 -12.92
CA GLY A 55 11.89 6.04 -13.65
C GLY A 55 11.84 4.63 -13.06
N ILE A 56 10.93 4.35 -12.12
CA ILE A 56 10.67 3.01 -11.61
C ILE A 56 9.38 2.51 -12.27
N PRO A 57 9.36 1.28 -12.84
CA PRO A 57 8.17 0.73 -13.47
C PRO A 57 6.98 0.63 -12.51
N ALA A 58 5.77 0.74 -13.03
CA ALA A 58 4.54 0.44 -12.31
C ALA A 58 3.97 -0.91 -12.79
N ILE A 59 3.56 -1.76 -11.87
CA ILE A 59 3.17 -3.15 -12.12
C ILE A 59 1.72 -3.33 -11.64
N PRO A 60 0.77 -3.45 -12.58
CA PRO A 60 -0.58 -3.91 -12.28
C PRO A 60 -0.54 -5.36 -11.79
N CYS A 61 -1.29 -5.66 -10.74
CA CYS A 61 -1.56 -7.02 -10.29
C CYS A 61 -3.05 -7.28 -10.48
N CYS A 62 -3.38 -8.15 -11.44
CA CYS A 62 -4.73 -8.38 -11.92
C CYS A 62 -5.02 -9.88 -12.03
N GLY A 63 -4.58 -10.67 -11.04
CA GLY A 63 -4.93 -12.08 -10.91
C GLY A 63 -3.90 -13.06 -11.50
N GLU A 64 -2.70 -12.60 -11.86
CA GLU A 64 -1.64 -13.45 -12.42
C GLU A 64 -0.83 -14.18 -11.35
N CYS A 65 -0.54 -13.52 -10.24
CA CYS A 65 0.32 -14.03 -9.17
C CYS A 65 -0.40 -14.19 -7.83
N ASN A 66 -1.37 -13.31 -7.54
CA ASN A 66 -2.14 -13.29 -6.31
C ASN A 66 -3.63 -13.51 -6.60
N ILE A 67 -4.33 -14.17 -5.68
CA ILE A 67 -5.80 -14.31 -5.69
C ILE A 67 -6.27 -14.24 -4.22
N PRO A 68 -7.07 -13.24 -3.81
CA PRO A 68 -7.55 -12.10 -4.61
C PRO A 68 -6.41 -11.17 -5.05
N ASP A 69 -6.73 -10.29 -6.00
CA ASP A 69 -5.80 -9.26 -6.50
C ASP A 69 -6.53 -7.93 -6.68
N GLY A 70 -5.84 -6.88 -7.09
CA GLY A 70 -6.44 -5.57 -7.33
C GLY A 70 -5.61 -4.45 -6.74
N GLU A 71 -4.40 -4.31 -7.27
CA GLU A 71 -3.51 -3.20 -6.97
C GLU A 71 -2.65 -2.82 -8.17
N CYS A 72 -1.94 -1.70 -8.04
CA CYS A 72 -0.85 -1.33 -8.94
C CYS A 72 0.30 -0.80 -8.09
N PHE A 73 1.42 -1.52 -8.11
CA PHE A 73 2.59 -1.19 -7.29
C PHE A 73 3.75 -0.61 -8.09
N THR A 74 4.61 0.11 -7.41
CA THR A 74 5.94 0.53 -7.86
C THR A 74 6.85 0.59 -6.63
N ALA A 75 8.05 1.15 -6.76
CA ALA A 75 8.90 1.44 -5.61
C ALA A 75 9.20 2.95 -5.54
N PRO A 76 9.33 3.53 -4.34
CA PRO A 76 9.90 4.87 -4.21
C PRO A 76 11.38 4.88 -4.63
N VAL A 77 11.86 5.99 -5.19
CA VAL A 77 13.29 6.26 -5.32
C VAL A 77 13.89 6.22 -3.92
N LYS A 78 14.85 5.31 -3.71
CA LYS A 78 15.31 4.84 -2.40
C LYS A 78 15.57 5.96 -1.37
N ASP A 79 16.25 7.02 -1.79
CA ASP A 79 16.70 8.10 -0.90
C ASP A 79 15.74 9.31 -0.88
N SER A 80 14.53 9.18 -1.45
CA SER A 80 13.60 10.30 -1.64
C SER A 80 12.46 10.40 -0.62
N VAL A 81 12.26 9.37 0.20
CA VAL A 81 11.14 9.31 1.15
C VAL A 81 11.39 10.25 2.33
N GLU A 82 10.46 11.18 2.52
CA GLU A 82 10.51 12.24 3.53
C GLU A 82 9.15 12.42 4.19
N GLY A 83 9.15 12.70 5.50
CA GLY A 83 7.94 13.06 6.24
C GLY A 83 7.45 11.95 7.17
N VAL A 84 6.14 11.83 7.32
CA VAL A 84 5.52 11.00 8.34
C VAL A 84 4.36 10.19 7.76
N ILE A 85 4.23 8.95 8.19
CA ILE A 85 3.06 8.09 7.89
C ILE A 85 2.58 7.37 9.14
N THR A 86 1.26 7.26 9.29
CA THR A 86 0.58 6.46 10.32
C THR A 86 -0.33 5.42 9.67
N PHE A 87 -0.08 4.14 9.94
CA PHE A 87 -0.90 3.05 9.44
C PHE A 87 -2.10 2.81 10.36
N ASN A 88 -3.26 2.53 9.76
CA ASN A 88 -4.54 2.41 10.46
C ASN A 88 -5.16 1.01 10.35
N THR A 89 -4.47 0.05 9.73
CA THR A 89 -4.85 -1.37 9.75
C THR A 89 -3.95 -2.15 10.71
N PRO A 90 -4.49 -3.15 11.44
CA PRO A 90 -3.66 -4.14 12.12
C PRO A 90 -2.84 -4.93 11.10
N SER A 91 -1.57 -5.18 11.40
CA SER A 91 -0.72 -6.02 10.55
C SER A 91 -0.08 -7.15 11.36
N ILE A 92 0.01 -8.34 10.78
CA ILE A 92 0.61 -9.50 11.42
C ILE A 92 1.98 -9.74 10.79
N PHE A 93 3.03 -9.75 11.60
CA PHE A 93 4.36 -10.11 11.17
C PHE A 93 4.94 -11.18 12.09
N TRP A 94 5.37 -12.30 11.51
CA TRP A 94 5.87 -13.48 12.22
C TRP A 94 4.97 -13.91 13.41
N GLY A 95 3.65 -13.92 13.19
CA GLY A 95 2.66 -14.33 14.18
C GLY A 95 2.39 -13.31 15.30
N THR A 96 2.98 -12.12 15.24
CA THR A 96 2.71 -11.02 16.18
C THR A 96 1.90 -9.93 15.50
N THR A 97 0.84 -9.47 16.16
CA THR A 97 0.02 -8.35 15.68
C THR A 97 0.64 -7.01 16.09
N PHE A 98 0.68 -6.08 15.15
CA PHE A 98 1.11 -4.70 15.34
C PHE A 98 -0.06 -3.76 14.99
N THR A 99 -0.23 -2.71 15.79
CA THR A 99 -1.28 -1.71 15.59
C THR A 99 -0.74 -0.31 15.84
N GLY A 100 -1.33 0.67 15.15
CA GLY A 100 -0.94 2.08 15.27
C GLY A 100 0.54 2.31 14.96
N ILE A 101 1.06 1.63 13.93
CA ILE A 101 2.43 1.82 13.47
C ILE A 101 2.56 3.22 12.89
N ARG A 102 3.60 3.94 13.28
CA ARG A 102 3.93 5.25 12.72
C ARG A 102 5.42 5.35 12.45
N PHE A 103 5.78 5.86 11.28
CA PHE A 103 7.15 6.09 10.85
C PHE A 103 7.41 7.57 10.58
N GLU A 104 8.61 8.00 10.94
CA GLU A 104 9.20 9.27 10.50
C GLU A 104 10.36 8.94 9.56
N PHE A 105 10.36 9.56 8.39
CA PHE A 105 11.34 9.38 7.34
C PHE A 105 12.22 10.62 7.17
N ALA A 106 13.51 10.39 6.96
CA ALA A 106 14.44 11.40 6.47
C ALA A 106 15.51 10.72 5.59
N GLY A 107 15.81 11.32 4.43
CA GLY A 107 16.76 10.80 3.45
C GLY A 107 16.42 9.39 2.98
N GLY A 108 15.14 9.06 2.80
CA GLY A 108 14.69 7.74 2.35
C GLY A 108 14.72 6.64 3.41
N ARG A 109 14.95 6.99 4.69
CA ARG A 109 15.09 6.02 5.78
C ARG A 109 14.16 6.31 6.94
N ILE A 110 13.62 5.26 7.55
CA ILE A 110 12.87 5.31 8.81
C ILE A 110 13.85 5.69 9.92
N ILE A 111 13.82 6.94 10.35
CA ILE A 111 14.64 7.46 11.46
C ILE A 111 13.97 7.24 12.83
N LYS A 112 12.64 7.05 12.84
CA LYS A 112 11.88 6.75 14.05
C LYS A 112 10.68 5.88 13.71
N ALA A 113 10.48 4.83 14.51
CA ALA A 113 9.37 3.90 14.38
C ALA A 113 8.71 3.69 15.74
N THR A 114 7.39 3.88 15.79
CA THR A 114 6.57 3.70 16.99
C THR A 114 5.38 2.80 16.70
N ALA A 115 4.88 2.10 17.72
CA ALA A 115 3.65 1.30 17.62
C ALA A 115 2.86 1.35 18.93
N SER A 116 1.54 1.18 18.85
CA SER A 116 0.69 1.10 20.05
C SER A 116 0.97 -0.16 20.88
N GLN A 117 1.45 -1.23 20.21
CA GLN A 117 1.84 -2.49 20.83
C GLN A 117 3.08 -3.04 20.13
N ASN A 118 3.94 -3.75 20.88
CA ASN A 118 5.12 -4.44 20.36
C ASN A 118 6.17 -3.51 19.71
N GLU A 119 6.28 -2.24 20.13
CA GLU A 119 7.23 -1.26 19.58
C GLU A 119 8.69 -1.72 19.61
N ASP A 120 9.13 -2.37 20.70
CA ASP A 120 10.49 -2.92 20.80
C ASP A 120 10.74 -4.01 19.74
N LEU A 121 9.74 -4.84 19.45
CA LEU A 121 9.84 -5.89 18.42
C LEU A 121 9.80 -5.28 17.01
N LEU A 122 8.96 -4.26 16.80
CA LEU A 122 8.92 -3.50 15.55
C LEU A 122 10.32 -2.96 15.20
N ASN A 123 10.98 -2.30 16.16
CA ASN A 123 12.32 -1.77 15.93
C ASN A 123 13.36 -2.88 15.68
N LYS A 124 13.28 -4.00 16.39
CA LYS A 124 14.14 -5.17 16.11
C LYS A 124 13.97 -5.71 14.69
N ILE A 125 12.73 -5.77 14.18
CA ILE A 125 12.45 -6.19 12.80
C ILE A 125 13.09 -5.19 11.82
N LEU A 126 12.90 -3.90 12.05
CA LEU A 126 13.46 -2.84 11.20
C LEU A 126 15.00 -2.76 11.29
N ASP A 127 15.62 -3.32 12.32
CA ASP A 127 17.08 -3.40 12.48
C ASP A 127 17.68 -4.71 11.95
N THR A 128 16.90 -5.53 11.23
CA THR A 128 17.35 -6.83 10.68
C THR A 128 18.56 -6.68 9.75
N ASP A 129 18.54 -5.67 8.88
CA ASP A 129 19.61 -5.37 7.94
C ASP A 129 19.60 -3.90 7.49
N ALA A 130 20.55 -3.52 6.64
CA ALA A 130 20.71 -2.12 6.21
C ALA A 130 19.51 -1.59 5.40
N GLY A 131 18.80 -2.46 4.68
CA GLY A 131 17.69 -2.14 3.79
C GLY A 131 16.33 -2.13 4.48
N ALA A 132 16.18 -2.79 5.63
CA ALA A 132 14.92 -2.93 6.35
C ALA A 132 14.27 -1.59 6.78
N ARG A 133 15.05 -0.50 6.88
CA ARG A 133 14.55 0.86 7.15
C ARG A 133 14.33 1.72 5.91
N SER A 134 14.54 1.19 4.72
CA SER A 134 14.22 1.86 3.45
C SER A 134 12.93 1.27 2.88
N VAL A 135 12.27 1.98 1.97
CA VAL A 135 10.99 1.53 1.41
C VAL A 135 11.24 0.80 0.09
N GLY A 136 10.75 -0.42 -0.01
CA GLY A 136 10.86 -1.27 -1.20
C GLY A 136 9.66 -1.17 -2.13
N GLU A 137 8.52 -0.72 -1.64
CA GLU A 137 7.28 -0.69 -2.42
C GLU A 137 6.33 0.44 -1.99
N PHE A 138 5.58 0.93 -2.98
CA PHE A 138 4.40 1.76 -2.83
C PHE A 138 3.32 1.23 -3.78
N SER A 139 2.14 0.93 -3.24
CA SER A 139 1.02 0.36 -4.02
C SER A 139 -0.31 1.04 -3.71
N LEU A 140 -1.22 1.05 -4.68
CA LEU A 140 -2.59 1.53 -4.55
C LEU A 140 -3.56 0.36 -4.67
N GLY A 141 -4.31 0.07 -3.59
CA GLY A 141 -5.34 -0.97 -3.55
C GLY A 141 -6.69 -0.50 -4.08
N PHE A 142 -7.33 -1.36 -4.88
CA PHE A 142 -8.60 -1.09 -5.57
C PHE A 142 -9.47 -2.34 -5.83
N ASN A 143 -9.28 -3.48 -5.17
CA ASN A 143 -10.24 -4.58 -5.30
C ASN A 143 -11.61 -4.14 -4.75
N PRO A 144 -12.67 -4.11 -5.56
CA PRO A 144 -13.93 -3.46 -5.19
C PRO A 144 -14.69 -4.17 -4.05
N LEU A 145 -14.39 -5.45 -3.84
CA LEU A 145 -15.06 -6.32 -2.89
C LEU A 145 -14.26 -6.50 -1.59
N VAL A 146 -12.96 -6.19 -1.58
CA VAL A 146 -12.16 -6.17 -0.35
C VAL A 146 -12.28 -4.78 0.29
N ARG A 147 -13.07 -4.69 1.36
CA ARG A 147 -13.37 -3.39 2.01
C ARG A 147 -12.83 -3.25 3.41
N GLU A 148 -12.93 -4.29 4.21
CA GLU A 148 -12.54 -4.25 5.62
C GLU A 148 -11.26 -5.05 5.87
N PRO A 149 -10.43 -4.62 6.85
CA PRO A 149 -9.28 -5.40 7.27
C PRO A 149 -9.67 -6.83 7.67
N PHE A 150 -8.96 -7.78 7.08
CA PHE A 150 -9.10 -9.22 7.26
C PHE A 150 -7.98 -9.81 8.13
N CYS A 151 -7.00 -8.99 8.54
CA CYS A 151 -5.80 -9.42 9.27
C CYS A 151 -5.01 -10.49 8.51
N ASN A 152 -4.99 -10.35 7.19
CA ASN A 152 -4.23 -11.18 6.27
C ASN A 152 -3.70 -10.27 5.18
N THR A 153 -2.38 -10.14 5.09
CA THR A 153 -1.70 -9.21 4.19
C THR A 153 -2.20 -9.34 2.76
N LEU A 154 -2.38 -10.57 2.25
CA LEU A 154 -2.84 -10.82 0.88
C LEU A 154 -4.20 -10.18 0.55
N PHE A 155 -5.08 -10.07 1.55
CA PHE A 155 -6.37 -9.40 1.39
C PHE A 155 -6.21 -7.90 1.67
N ASP A 156 -5.55 -7.56 2.78
CA ASP A 156 -5.50 -6.19 3.29
C ASP A 156 -4.81 -5.23 2.33
N GLU A 157 -3.78 -5.69 1.62
CA GLU A 157 -3.07 -4.89 0.61
C GLU A 157 -3.94 -4.55 -0.60
N LYS A 158 -5.01 -5.32 -0.86
CA LYS A 158 -5.93 -5.11 -1.99
C LYS A 158 -7.15 -4.24 -1.64
N ILE A 159 -7.28 -3.79 -0.38
CA ILE A 159 -8.46 -3.05 0.09
C ILE A 159 -8.75 -1.84 -0.82
N SER A 160 -9.96 -1.76 -1.37
CA SER A 160 -10.36 -0.58 -2.14
C SER A 160 -10.39 0.66 -1.24
N GLY A 161 -9.75 1.73 -1.70
CA GLY A 161 -9.58 2.93 -0.87
C GLY A 161 -8.30 2.96 -0.05
N SER A 162 -7.42 1.96 -0.14
CA SER A 162 -6.17 1.90 0.61
C SER A 162 -4.93 2.10 -0.28
N PHE A 163 -3.80 2.32 0.38
CA PHE A 163 -2.48 2.15 -0.19
C PHE A 163 -1.60 1.42 0.83
N HIS A 164 -0.47 0.89 0.40
CA HIS A 164 0.55 0.40 1.34
C HIS A 164 1.94 0.91 0.99
N LEU A 165 2.79 0.88 2.01
CA LEU A 165 4.23 1.02 1.88
C LEU A 165 4.90 -0.17 2.56
N THR A 166 6.00 -0.58 1.96
CA THR A 166 6.69 -1.80 2.39
C THR A 166 8.11 -1.46 2.83
N PRO A 167 8.41 -1.40 4.16
CA PRO A 167 9.79 -1.40 4.61
C PRO A 167 10.53 -2.66 4.12
N GLY A 168 11.76 -2.47 3.65
CA GLY A 168 12.63 -3.52 3.17
C GLY A 168 12.68 -3.64 1.64
N ALA A 169 12.83 -4.86 1.13
CA ALA A 169 13.24 -5.16 -0.23
C ALA A 169 12.24 -4.68 -1.28
N CYS A 170 12.74 -4.21 -2.41
CA CYS A 170 11.92 -3.96 -3.61
C CYS A 170 11.77 -5.23 -4.45
N TYR A 171 10.71 -5.28 -5.25
CA TYR A 171 10.55 -6.30 -6.29
C TYR A 171 11.51 -6.10 -7.46
N LEU A 172 11.81 -7.17 -8.20
CA LEU A 172 12.69 -7.13 -9.37
C LEU A 172 12.03 -6.41 -10.55
N GLU A 173 10.70 -6.43 -10.60
CA GLU A 173 9.85 -5.81 -11.60
C GLU A 173 9.78 -4.29 -11.43
N ALA A 174 9.92 -3.79 -10.19
CA ALA A 174 9.96 -2.37 -9.84
C ALA A 174 11.20 -2.05 -8.97
N PRO A 175 12.42 -2.18 -9.51
CA PRO A 175 13.63 -2.13 -8.70
C PRO A 175 14.00 -0.69 -8.34
N ASN A 176 14.22 -0.42 -7.05
CA ASN A 176 14.83 0.82 -6.56
C ASN A 176 16.24 0.60 -5.97
N GLY A 177 16.76 -0.63 -6.04
CA GLY A 177 18.07 -1.01 -5.50
C GLY A 177 18.11 -1.17 -3.98
N ASN A 178 16.96 -1.35 -3.32
CA ASN A 178 16.93 -1.73 -1.93
C ASN A 178 16.88 -3.26 -1.77
N GLU A 179 17.89 -3.81 -1.10
CA GLU A 179 17.99 -5.22 -0.77
C GLU A 179 17.80 -5.40 0.75
N SER A 180 16.94 -6.34 1.14
CA SER A 180 16.65 -6.64 2.54
C SER A 180 16.07 -8.05 2.65
N ALA A 181 16.17 -8.66 3.83
CA ALA A 181 15.39 -9.85 4.17
C ALA A 181 13.95 -9.51 4.60
N ILE A 182 13.68 -8.25 4.90
CA ILE A 182 12.35 -7.75 5.24
C ILE A 182 11.63 -7.34 3.96
N HIS A 183 10.37 -7.72 3.87
CA HIS A 183 9.38 -7.14 2.96
C HIS A 183 8.06 -7.29 3.70
N TRP A 184 7.51 -6.18 4.17
CA TRP A 184 6.33 -6.15 5.02
C TRP A 184 5.33 -5.09 4.58
N ASP A 185 4.20 -5.51 4.02
CA ASP A 185 3.17 -4.59 3.53
C ASP A 185 2.35 -4.02 4.70
N LEU A 186 2.44 -2.70 4.84
CA LEU A 186 1.72 -1.94 5.86
C LEU A 186 0.68 -1.05 5.19
N VAL A 187 -0.58 -1.29 5.52
CA VAL A 187 -1.72 -0.71 4.81
C VAL A 187 -2.25 0.52 5.55
N GLN A 188 -2.60 1.55 4.78
CA GLN A 188 -3.35 2.71 5.26
C GLN A 188 -4.60 2.91 4.38
N ILE A 189 -5.78 2.81 4.99
CA ILE A 189 -7.07 3.06 4.34
C ILE A 189 -7.38 4.55 4.39
N GLN A 190 -7.76 5.15 3.26
CA GLN A 190 -8.07 6.58 3.17
C GLN A 190 -9.57 6.88 3.04
N ARG A 191 -10.47 5.90 3.18
CA ARG A 191 -11.92 6.17 3.14
C ARG A 191 -12.36 7.05 4.33
N PRO A 192 -13.47 7.81 4.23
CA PRO A 192 -13.89 8.75 5.27
C PRO A 192 -14.02 8.14 6.67
N GLU A 193 -14.52 6.91 6.78
CA GLU A 193 -14.69 6.18 8.04
C GLU A 193 -13.36 5.77 8.70
N TYR A 194 -12.25 5.83 7.95
CA TYR A 194 -10.87 5.65 8.42
C TYR A 194 -10.13 6.99 8.60
N GLY A 195 -10.83 8.12 8.44
CA GLY A 195 -10.31 9.47 8.65
C GLY A 195 -9.97 10.24 7.38
N GLY A 196 -10.18 9.66 6.19
CA GLY A 196 -9.96 10.35 4.93
C GLY A 196 -8.50 10.44 4.51
N GLY A 197 -8.25 11.11 3.39
CA GLY A 197 -6.89 11.37 2.92
C GLY A 197 -6.83 11.81 1.47
N GLU A 198 -5.62 12.17 1.05
CA GLU A 198 -5.34 12.58 -0.32
C GLU A 198 -4.06 11.90 -0.81
N ILE A 199 -4.03 11.55 -2.09
CA ILE A 199 -2.81 11.15 -2.80
C ILE A 199 -2.69 12.02 -4.03
N TRP A 200 -1.53 12.63 -4.18
CA TRP A 200 -1.17 13.54 -5.25
C TRP A 200 -0.01 12.97 -6.03
N PHE A 201 -0.12 12.98 -7.35
CA PHE A 201 0.97 12.71 -8.28
C PHE A 201 1.36 14.03 -8.96
N ASP A 202 2.58 14.47 -8.72
CA ASP A 202 3.08 15.81 -8.98
C ASP A 202 2.13 16.87 -8.37
N ASP A 203 1.38 17.59 -9.21
CA ASP A 203 0.39 18.58 -8.79
C ASP A 203 -1.06 18.12 -9.03
N LEU A 204 -1.26 16.87 -9.46
CA LEU A 204 -2.57 16.27 -9.74
C LEU A 204 -3.06 15.47 -8.53
N LEU A 205 -4.21 15.86 -7.98
CA LEU A 205 -4.93 15.03 -7.02
C LEU A 205 -5.45 13.79 -7.74
N ILE A 206 -4.92 12.60 -7.40
CA ILE A 206 -5.31 11.34 -8.05
C ILE A 206 -6.29 10.54 -7.22
N ARG A 207 -6.27 10.71 -5.89
CA ARG A 207 -7.26 10.14 -4.98
C ARG A 207 -7.62 11.09 -3.86
N LYS A 208 -8.90 11.11 -3.52
CA LYS A 208 -9.44 11.78 -2.34
C LYS A 208 -10.39 10.84 -1.62
N ASP A 209 -10.16 10.69 -0.33
CA ASP A 209 -10.96 9.86 0.57
C ASP A 209 -11.17 8.43 0.03
N GLY A 210 -10.09 7.84 -0.49
CA GLY A 210 -10.05 6.50 -1.08
C GLY A 210 -10.49 6.40 -2.55
N LEU A 211 -11.15 7.42 -3.09
CA LEU A 211 -11.69 7.42 -4.46
C LEU A 211 -10.76 8.12 -5.44
N PHE A 212 -10.57 7.54 -6.61
CA PHE A 212 -9.87 8.17 -7.73
C PHE A 212 -10.66 9.38 -8.27
N THR A 213 -9.95 10.48 -8.48
CA THR A 213 -10.50 11.79 -8.88
C THR A 213 -10.24 12.16 -10.33
N VAL A 214 -9.44 11.36 -11.03
CA VAL A 214 -9.10 11.54 -12.44
C VAL A 214 -10.10 10.74 -13.29
N PRO A 215 -10.77 11.34 -14.31
CA PRO A 215 -11.82 10.68 -15.07
C PRO A 215 -11.44 9.32 -15.66
N GLU A 216 -10.21 9.19 -16.16
CA GLU A 216 -9.66 7.97 -16.74
C GLU A 216 -9.48 6.84 -15.71
N LEU A 217 -9.52 7.16 -14.42
CA LEU A 217 -9.35 6.22 -13.31
C LEU A 217 -10.67 5.87 -12.61
N TYR A 218 -11.80 6.44 -13.04
CA TYR A 218 -13.09 6.20 -12.36
C TYR A 218 -13.54 4.75 -12.37
N ALA A 219 -13.11 3.96 -13.35
CA ALA A 219 -13.40 2.54 -13.40
C ALA A 219 -12.76 1.74 -12.24
N LEU A 220 -11.75 2.28 -11.57
CA LEU A 220 -11.11 1.68 -10.39
C LEU A 220 -11.82 2.02 -9.06
N ASN A 221 -12.89 2.82 -9.11
CA ASN A 221 -13.71 3.13 -7.92
C ASN A 221 -14.83 2.10 -7.67
N SER A 222 -15.06 1.18 -8.59
CA SER A 222 -16.26 0.33 -8.67
C SER A 222 -15.96 -1.14 -8.77
#